data_AF-A0A410W767-F1
#
_entry.id   AF-A0A410W767-F1
#
_cell.length_a   1.000
_cell.length_b   1.000
_cell.length_c   1.000
_cell.angle_alpha   90.00
_cell.angle_beta   90.00
_cell.angle_gamma   90.00
#
_symmetry.space_group_name_H-M   'P 1'
#
loop_
_entity.id
_entity.type
_entity.pdbx_description
1 polymer ?
#
loop_
_entity_poly.entity_id
_entity_poly.type
_entity_poly.pdbx_seq_one_letter_code
_entity_poly.pdbx_strand_id
1 'polypeptide(L)' 'MTPKIIDAETGIELWTAVDCAEYSGTARGTFTSYAGRGRAPAPTAKLHGLTLWNSEEIKAWVEQRAQGRKPS' A
#
# COMPACT_ATOMS: atom_id res chain seq x y z
N MET A 1 -2.50 -2.85 21.29
CA MET A 1 -1.15 -2.44 20.85
C MET A 1 -1.06 -2.75 19.36
N THR A 2 -0.65 -1.79 18.53
CA THR A 2 -0.56 -1.97 17.07
C THR A 2 0.89 -1.71 16.65
N PRO A 3 1.71 -2.75 16.43
CA PRO A 3 3.09 -2.56 16.00
C PRO A 3 3.14 -1.98 14.59
N LYS A 4 4.12 -1.12 14.31
CA LYS A 4 4.35 -0.48 13.01
C LYS A 4 5.78 -0.71 12.55
N ILE A 5 5.95 -0.86 11.24
CA ILE A 5 7.27 -0.93 10.61
C ILE A 5 7.58 0.45 10.05
N ILE A 6 8.65 1.06 10.57
CA ILE A 6 9.13 2.37 10.10
C ILE A 6 10.47 2.14 9.42
N ASP A 7 10.61 2.68 8.22
CA ASP A 7 11.89 2.77 7.55
C ASP A 7 12.80 3.74 8.33
N ALA A 8 13.97 3.26 8.75
CA ALA A 8 14.83 4.01 9.67
C ALA A 8 15.54 5.20 8.99
N GLU A 9 15.71 5.17 7.67
CA GLU A 9 16.41 6.21 6.92
C GLU A 9 15.46 7.36 6.55
N THR A 10 14.24 7.01 6.12
CA THR A 10 13.25 7.98 5.63
C THR A 10 12.22 8.37 6.68
N GLY A 11 12.06 7.58 7.75
CA GLY A 11 11.00 7.75 8.74
C GLY A 11 9.61 7.36 8.23
N ILE A 12 9.52 6.81 7.03
CA ILE A 12 8.25 6.48 6.38
C ILE A 12 7.70 5.16 6.93
N GLU A 13 6.40 5.14 7.17
CA GLU A 13 5.71 3.92 7.57
C GLU A 13 5.60 2.97 6.38
N LEU A 14 6.05 1.73 6.61
CA LEU A 14 5.96 0.63 5.67
C LEU A 14 4.78 -0.26 6.02
N TRP A 15 3.94 -0.51 5.04
CA TRP A 15 2.70 -1.26 5.16
C TRP A 15 2.83 -2.65 4.58
N THR A 16 2.23 -3.62 5.25
CA THR A 16 2.07 -4.96 4.70
C THR A 16 0.99 -4.96 3.62
N ALA A 17 0.89 -6.07 2.87
CA ALA A 17 -0.21 -6.25 1.91
C ALA A 17 -1.60 -6.19 2.57
N VAL A 18 -1.70 -6.49 3.87
CA VAL A 18 -2.96 -6.41 4.63
C VAL A 18 -3.30 -4.95 4.89
N ASP A 19 -2.37 -4.16 5.44
CA ASP A 19 -2.58 -2.74 5.72
C ASP A 19 -2.94 -1.96 4.44
N CYS A 20 -2.25 -2.25 3.33
CA CYS A 20 -2.56 -1.63 2.04
C CYS A 20 -3.96 -1.97 1.54
N ALA A 21 -4.39 -3.22 1.73
CA ALA A 21 -5.70 -3.69 1.31
C ALA A 21 -6.81 -3.04 2.15
N GLU A 22 -6.64 -3.00 3.47
CA GLU A 22 -7.53 -2.31 4.39
C GLU A 22 -7.68 -0.83 4.06
N TYR A 23 -6.55 -0.12 3.90
CA TYR A 23 -6.55 1.31 3.57
C TYR A 23 -7.21 1.60 2.23
N SER A 24 -6.99 0.75 1.22
CA SER A 24 -7.52 0.93 -0.13
C SER A 24 -8.94 0.40 -0.35
N GLY A 25 -9.56 -0.20 0.67
CA GLY A 25 -10.88 -0.83 0.58
C GLY A 25 -10.90 -2.03 -0.36
N THR A 26 -9.82 -2.82 -0.42
CA THR A 26 -9.74 -4.04 -1.25
C THR A 26 -9.39 -5.26 -0.41
N ALA A 27 -9.55 -6.46 -0.96
CA ALA A 27 -9.07 -7.69 -0.32
C ALA A 27 -7.56 -7.85 -0.52
N ARG A 28 -6.84 -8.44 0.45
CA ARG A 28 -5.38 -8.67 0.37
C ARG A 28 -4.92 -9.27 -0.96
N GLY A 29 -5.56 -10.37 -1.40
CA GLY A 29 -5.22 -11.04 -2.66
C GLY A 29 -5.47 -10.16 -3.89
N THR A 30 -6.52 -9.33 -3.86
CA THR A 30 -6.82 -8.35 -4.91
C THR A 30 -5.74 -7.27 -4.96
N PHE A 31 -5.36 -6.72 -3.81
CA PHE A 31 -4.29 -5.73 -3.73
C PHE A 31 -2.96 -6.28 -4.28
N THR A 32 -2.55 -7.47 -3.85
CA THR A 32 -1.31 -8.09 -4.35
C THR A 32 -1.37 -8.38 -5.86
N SER A 33 -2.55 -8.75 -6.37
CA SER A 33 -2.77 -8.93 -7.80
C SER A 33 -2.66 -7.61 -8.57
N TYR A 34 -3.17 -6.51 -8.02
CA TYR A 34 -3.00 -5.18 -8.60
C TYR A 34 -1.54 -4.73 -8.62
N ALA A 35 -0.82 -4.89 -7.51
CA ALA A 35 0.60 -4.57 -7.44
C ALA A 35 1.40 -5.38 -8.48
N GLY A 36 1.16 -6.69 -8.58
CA GLY A 36 1.81 -7.55 -9.58
C GLY A 36 1.47 -7.22 -11.04
N ARG A 37 0.36 -6.52 -11.29
CA ARG A 37 -0.09 -6.09 -12.63
C ARG A 37 0.19 -4.61 -12.92
N GLY A 38 0.91 -3.91 -12.05
CA GLY A 38 1.17 -2.46 -12.19
C GLY A 38 -0.08 -1.58 -12.06
N ARG A 39 -1.14 -2.07 -11.40
CA ARG A 39 -2.40 -1.34 -11.14
C ARG A 39 -2.46 -0.72 -9.74
N ALA A 40 -1.54 -1.10 -8.86
CA ALA A 40 -1.29 -0.51 -7.55
C ALA A 40 0.23 -0.28 -7.42
N PRO A 41 0.68 0.50 -6.41
CA PRO A 41 2.11 0.73 -6.18
C PRO A 41 2.90 -0.58 -6.05
N ALA A 42 4.13 -0.55 -6.57
CA ALA A 42 5.05 -1.67 -6.46
C ALA A 42 5.53 -1.82 -5.01
N PRO A 43 5.89 -3.03 -4.58
CA PRO A 43 6.46 -3.21 -3.25
C PRO A 43 7.82 -2.52 -3.14
N THR A 44 8.02 -1.78 -2.06
CA THR A 44 9.23 -1.00 -1.78
C THR A 44 10.34 -1.88 -1.21
N ALA A 45 10.00 -2.85 -0.34
CA ALA A 45 10.98 -3.67 0.34
C ALA A 45 10.49 -5.10 0.63
N LYS A 46 11.44 -5.99 0.89
CA LYS A 46 11.19 -7.30 1.47
C LYS A 46 11.98 -7.43 2.77
N LEU A 47 11.28 -7.70 3.87
CA LEU A 47 11.86 -7.85 5.20
C LEU A 47 11.38 -9.15 5.85
N HIS A 48 12.29 -10.10 6.09
CA HIS A 48 11.98 -11.39 6.73
C HIS A 48 10.78 -12.14 6.12
N GLY A 49 10.64 -12.10 4.79
CA GLY A 49 9.53 -12.73 4.07
C GLY A 49 8.25 -11.88 3.97
N LEU A 50 8.18 -10.74 4.68
CA LEU A 50 7.15 -9.75 4.47
C LEU A 50 7.49 -8.91 3.24
N THR A 51 6.51 -8.71 2.37
CA THR A 51 6.58 -7.70 1.32
C THR A 51 5.95 -6.43 1.87
N LEU A 52 6.64 -5.30 1.71
CA LEU A 52 6.29 -4.02 2.29
C LEU A 52 6.12 -2.96 1.21
N TRP A 53 5.18 -2.04 1.44
CA TRP A 53 4.88 -0.91 0.57
C TRP A 53 5.04 0.38 1.35
N ASN A 54 5.51 1.42 0.66
CA ASN A 54 5.52 2.77 1.20
C ASN A 54 4.08 3.27 1.42
N SER A 55 3.72 3.60 2.66
CA SER A 55 2.36 4.05 2.99
C SER A 55 1.94 5.33 2.25
N GLU A 56 2.87 6.23 1.95
CA GLU A 56 2.57 7.48 1.24
C GLU A 56 2.20 7.23 -0.21
N GLU A 57 2.90 6.31 -0.89
CA GLU A 57 2.56 5.90 -2.26
C GLU A 57 1.16 5.28 -2.32
N ILE A 58 0.81 4.47 -1.31
CA ILE A 58 -0.53 3.88 -1.21
C ILE A 58 -1.60 4.96 -1.00
N LYS A 59 -1.36 5.91 -0.09
CA LYS A 59 -2.27 7.03 0.17
C LYS A 59 -2.51 7.86 -1.09
N ALA A 60 -1.43 8.26 -1.77
CA ALA A 60 -1.50 9.01 -3.02
C ALA A 60 -2.26 8.25 -4.12
N TRP A 61 -2.00 6.94 -4.25
CA TRP A 61 -2.71 6.11 -5.22
C TRP A 61 -4.21 5.98 -4.92
N VAL A 62 -4.61 5.80 -3.65
CA VAL A 62 -6.03 5.75 -3.25
C VAL A 62 -6.71 7.09 -3.53
N GLU A 63 -6.05 8.20 -3.22
CA GLU A 63 -6.57 9.54 -3.48
C GLU A 63 -6.80 9.78 -4.98
N GLN A 64 -5.82 9.44 -5.83
CA GLN A 64 -5.97 9.53 -7.30
C GLN A 64 -7.16 8.70 -7.81
N ARG A 65 -7.35 7.48 -7.27
CA ARG A 65 -8.50 6.63 -7.61
C ARG A 65 -9.83 7.25 -7.19
N ALA A 66 -9.88 7.93 -6.04
CA ALA A 66 -11.07 8.62 -5.59
C ALA A 66 -11.41 9.82 -6.49
N GLN A 67 -10.40 10.57 -6.95
CA GLN A 67 -10.59 11.71 -7.85
C GLN A 67 -11.12 11.28 -9.22
N GLY A 68 -10.61 10.19 -9.79
CA GLY A 68 -11.13 9.63 -11.05
C GLY A 68 -12.55 9.05 -10.96
N ARG A 69 -13.09 8.89 -9.75
CA ARG A 69 -14.44 8.38 -9.48
C ARG A 69 -15.46 9.51 -9.17
N LYS A 70 -15.06 10.78 -9.14
CA LYS A 70 -16.02 11.89 -8.96
C LYS A 70 -17.02 11.90 -10.14
N PRO A 71 -18.33 11.65 -9.90
CA PRO A 71 -19.32 11.86 -10.95
C PRO A 71 -19.35 13.36 -11.26
N SER A 72 -19.31 13.70 -12.55
CA SER A 72 -19.56 15.06 -13.04
C SER A 72 -20.98 15.50 -12.73
#